data_AF-A0A815P9U8-F1
#
_entry.id   AF-A0A815P9U8-F1
#
_cell.length_a   1.000
_cell.length_b   1.000
_cell.length_c   1.000
_cell.angle_alpha   90.00
_cell.angle_beta   90.00
_cell.angle_gamma   90.00
#
_symmetry.space_group_name_H-M   'P 1'
#
loop_
_entity.id
_entity.type
_entity.pdbx_description
1 polymer ?
#
loop_
_entity_poly.entity_id
_entity_poly.type
_entity_poly.pdbx_seq_one_letter_code
_entity_poly.pdbx_strand_id
1 'polypeptide(L)'
;MHSSLNTTQNDLRSNQLSTNSIIEELNLNKSNYEKEIEYLQKQLIHLNSYSSTINNENNDSYSLFSQWYLSNELLNKSEQHQNFIDHLKQEFIRISSLVSEANTISDEMQRQIIYNVILQISISYLKPNERSIDNLCLPVIQIKRKNLPLQIWDTENFESQLNHMKNLYKKWIISENKTDFLIQELKRNNPFFDEQSNSFIGIANIYLKALFYDSKLDYIVPIINTQGEVI
;
A
#
# COMPACT_ATOMS: atom_id res chain seq x y z
N MET A 1 -57.14 10.28 17.13
CA MET A 1 -56.02 9.50 16.58
C MET A 1 -54.67 10.14 16.95
N HIS A 2 -54.35 10.33 18.24
CA HIS A 2 -53.09 10.96 18.67
C HIS A 2 -52.32 10.21 19.77
N SER A 3 -52.77 9.03 20.19
CA SER A 3 -52.13 8.27 21.29
C SER A 3 -51.08 7.24 20.85
N SER A 4 -50.95 6.96 19.55
CA SER A 4 -50.09 5.89 19.02
C SER A 4 -48.71 6.34 18.50
N LEU A 5 -48.41 7.64 18.48
CA LEU A 5 -47.09 8.18 18.11
C LEU A 5 -46.15 8.43 19.31
N ASN A 6 -46.68 8.61 20.52
CA ASN A 6 -45.87 8.92 21.70
C ASN A 6 -45.23 7.67 22.34
N THR A 7 -45.83 6.49 22.16
CA THR A 7 -45.30 5.23 22.68
C THR A 7 -44.05 4.78 21.92
N THR A 8 -44.05 4.89 20.59
CA THR A 8 -42.89 4.50 19.75
C THR A 8 -41.69 5.43 19.92
N GLN A 9 -41.91 6.73 20.19
CA GLN A 9 -40.81 7.66 20.51
C GLN A 9 -40.20 7.40 21.89
N ASN A 10 -40.99 7.00 22.89
CA ASN A 10 -40.48 6.67 24.22
C ASN A 10 -39.70 5.36 24.24
N ASP A 11 -40.12 4.36 23.46
CA ASP A 11 -39.41 3.08 23.31
C ASP A 11 -38.08 3.21 22.54
N LEU A 12 -38.00 4.12 21.56
CA LEU A 12 -36.75 4.45 20.89
C LEU A 12 -35.78 5.19 21.82
N ARG A 13 -36.30 6.07 22.68
CA ARG A 13 -35.49 6.84 23.64
C ARG A 13 -34.95 5.97 24.76
N SER A 14 -35.76 5.05 25.29
CA SER A 14 -35.35 4.10 26.33
C SER A 14 -34.31 3.09 25.83
N ASN A 15 -34.45 2.61 24.59
CA ASN A 15 -33.46 1.74 23.96
C ASN A 15 -32.14 2.48 23.66
N GLN A 16 -32.18 3.75 23.26
CA GLN A 16 -30.98 4.57 23.10
C GLN A 16 -30.26 4.85 24.42
N LEU A 17 -31.01 5.07 25.50
CA LEU A 17 -30.47 5.22 26.86
C LEU A 17 -29.79 3.92 27.34
N SER A 18 -30.36 2.73 27.05
CA SER A 18 -29.72 1.46 27.40
C SER A 18 -28.46 1.17 26.59
N THR A 19 -28.44 1.49 25.29
CA THR A 19 -27.24 1.29 24.46
C THR A 19 -26.11 2.24 24.86
N ASN A 20 -26.43 3.48 25.21
CA ASN A 20 -25.43 4.44 25.68
C ASN A 20 -24.84 4.03 27.03
N SER A 21 -25.65 3.48 27.93
CA SER A 21 -25.17 2.90 29.20
C SER A 21 -24.19 1.75 28.98
N ILE A 22 -24.45 0.86 28.02
CA ILE A 22 -23.56 -0.26 27.70
C ILE A 22 -22.25 0.23 27.07
N ILE A 23 -22.31 1.24 26.20
CA ILE A 23 -21.13 1.85 25.59
C ILE A 23 -20.27 2.56 26.64
N GLU A 24 -20.89 3.25 27.60
CA GLU A 24 -20.20 3.87 28.73
C GLU A 24 -19.51 2.82 29.61
N GLU A 25 -20.16 1.68 29.88
CA GLU A 25 -19.57 0.57 30.65
C GLU A 25 -18.40 -0.10 29.89
N LEU A 26 -18.52 -0.28 28.56
CA LEU A 26 -17.43 -0.78 27.72
C LEU A 26 -16.25 0.18 27.66
N ASN A 27 -16.49 1.49 27.56
CA ASN A 27 -15.44 2.50 27.58
C ASN A 27 -14.77 2.60 28.94
N LEU A 28 -15.53 2.45 30.03
CA LEU A 28 -14.99 2.40 31.39
C LEU A 28 -14.11 1.16 31.58
N ASN A 29 -14.58 -0.01 31.14
CA ASN A 29 -13.78 -1.24 31.17
C ASN A 29 -12.51 -1.11 30.33
N LYS A 30 -12.61 -0.54 29.12
CA LYS A 30 -11.44 -0.25 28.28
C LYS A 30 -10.45 0.66 29.00
N SER A 31 -10.91 1.75 29.61
CA SER A 31 -10.04 2.66 30.37
C SER A 31 -9.39 1.99 31.59
N ASN A 32 -10.10 1.08 32.26
CA ASN A 32 -9.56 0.32 33.38
C ASN A 32 -8.48 -0.66 32.92
N TYR A 33 -8.69 -1.38 31.80
CA TYR A 33 -7.66 -2.23 31.22
C TYR A 33 -6.46 -1.44 30.73
N GLU A 34 -6.66 -0.25 30.14
CA GLU A 34 -5.56 0.63 29.74
C GLU A 34 -4.72 1.07 30.94
N LYS A 35 -5.36 1.43 32.06
CA LYS A 35 -4.66 1.78 33.31
C LYS A 35 -3.93 0.59 33.93
N GLU A 36 -4.53 -0.59 33.88
CA GLU A 36 -3.92 -1.83 34.39
C GLU A 36 -2.69 -2.21 33.55
N ILE A 37 -2.78 -2.10 32.22
CA ILE A 37 -1.65 -2.31 31.31
C ILE A 37 -0.54 -1.29 31.59
N GLU A 38 -0.87 -0.02 31.74
CA GLU A 38 0.12 1.03 32.05
C GLU A 38 0.77 0.82 33.42
N TYR A 39 0.01 0.34 34.41
CA TYR A 39 0.51 -0.03 35.73
C TYR A 39 1.47 -1.22 35.64
N LEU A 40 1.11 -2.28 34.91
CA LEU A 40 1.97 -3.44 34.69
C LEU A 40 3.25 -3.06 33.94
N GLN A 41 3.16 -2.18 32.94
CA GLN A 41 4.33 -1.63 32.24
C GLN A 41 5.24 -0.84 33.17
N LYS A 42 4.68 0.02 34.04
CA LYS A 42 5.44 0.78 35.04
C LYS A 42 6.09 -0.13 36.09
N GLN A 43 5.40 -1.18 36.54
CA GLN A 43 5.97 -2.19 37.43
C GLN A 43 7.12 -2.96 36.76
N LEU A 44 6.98 -3.34 35.50
CA LEU A 44 8.05 -4.01 34.73
C LEU A 44 9.29 -3.11 34.56
N ILE A 45 9.08 -1.81 34.31
CA ILE A 45 10.18 -0.83 34.24
C ILE A 45 10.89 -0.68 35.60
N HIS A 46 10.14 -0.68 36.70
CA HIS A 46 10.69 -0.58 38.05
C HIS A 46 11.39 -1.87 38.51
N LEU A 47 10.97 -3.05 38.03
CA LEU A 47 11.66 -4.32 38.29
C LEU A 47 13.02 -4.39 37.56
N ASN A 48 13.12 -3.78 36.36
CA ASN A 48 14.37 -3.68 35.60
C ASN A 48 15.43 -2.75 36.21
N SER A 49 15.06 -1.76 37.04
CA SER A 49 16.01 -0.84 37.68
C SER A 49 16.59 -1.37 39.00
N TYR A 50 15.91 -2.30 39.67
CA TYR A 50 16.39 -2.95 40.90
C TYR A 50 17.23 -4.21 40.63
N SER A 51 17.17 -4.77 39.42
CA SER A 51 17.87 -6.01 39.03
C SER A 51 19.29 -5.81 38.49
N SER A 52 19.89 -4.63 38.61
CA SER A 52 21.35 -4.49 38.44
C SER A 52 22.14 -5.01 39.65
N THR A 53 21.45 -5.30 40.76
CA THR A 53 22.04 -5.87 41.98
C THR A 53 21.11 -6.93 42.57
N ILE A 54 21.07 -8.15 42.04
CA ILE A 54 20.81 -9.39 42.81
C ILE A 54 21.00 -10.56 41.82
N ASN A 55 22.08 -11.29 42.04
CA ASN A 55 22.31 -12.59 41.43
C ASN A 55 21.30 -13.57 42.03
N ASN A 56 20.39 -14.11 41.22
CA ASN A 56 19.79 -15.41 41.49
C ASN A 56 19.45 -16.08 40.16
N GLU A 57 20.19 -17.15 39.92
CA GLU A 57 20.05 -18.02 38.76
C GLU A 57 18.80 -18.90 38.91
N ASN A 58 18.23 -19.23 37.75
CA ASN A 58 17.37 -20.41 37.50
C ASN A 58 15.85 -20.22 37.67
N ASN A 59 15.23 -19.44 36.76
CA ASN A 59 14.16 -19.92 35.86
C ASN A 59 13.41 -18.80 35.09
N ASP A 60 13.65 -17.52 35.40
CA ASP A 60 12.91 -16.41 34.77
C ASP A 60 13.61 -15.79 33.54
N SER A 61 14.85 -16.22 33.24
CA SER A 61 15.65 -15.69 32.15
C SER A 61 15.04 -15.94 30.76
N TYR A 62 14.36 -17.08 30.55
CA TYR A 62 13.74 -17.41 29.28
C TYR A 62 12.46 -16.59 29.01
N SER A 63 11.69 -16.25 30.04
CA SER A 63 10.48 -15.42 29.91
C SER A 63 10.87 -13.97 29.58
N LEU A 64 11.80 -13.39 30.33
CA LEU A 64 12.23 -11.99 30.14
C LEU A 64 12.99 -11.79 28.81
N PHE A 65 13.83 -12.74 28.41
CA PHE A 65 14.51 -12.71 27.12
C PHE A 65 13.55 -12.87 25.95
N SER A 66 12.54 -13.76 26.06
CA SER A 66 11.50 -13.89 25.03
C SER A 66 10.66 -12.62 24.89
N GLN A 67 10.36 -11.95 25.99
CA GLN A 67 9.57 -10.72 25.99
C GLN A 67 10.36 -9.51 25.47
N TRP A 68 11.64 -9.41 25.83
CA TRP A 68 12.57 -8.45 25.23
C TRP A 68 12.74 -8.70 23.73
N TYR A 69 12.91 -9.95 23.30
CA TYR A 69 13.03 -10.32 21.89
C TYR A 69 11.77 -9.93 21.10
N LEU A 70 10.58 -10.27 21.60
CA LEU A 70 9.31 -9.90 20.96
C LEU A 70 9.10 -8.39 20.93
N SER A 71 9.43 -7.66 22.01
CA SER A 71 9.32 -6.20 22.06
C SER A 71 10.26 -5.54 21.06
N ASN A 72 11.49 -6.00 20.94
CA ASN A 72 12.43 -5.49 19.95
C ASN A 72 12.05 -5.91 18.53
N GLU A 73 11.50 -7.10 18.33
CA GLU A 73 10.99 -7.52 17.03
C GLU A 73 9.83 -6.63 16.57
N LEU A 74 8.93 -6.26 17.49
CA LEU A 74 7.86 -5.29 17.23
C LEU A 74 8.41 -3.88 16.95
N LEU A 75 9.38 -3.43 17.73
CA LEU A 75 10.04 -2.14 17.54
C LEU A 75 10.76 -2.09 16.19
N ASN A 76 11.56 -3.10 15.87
CA ASN A 76 12.29 -3.23 14.61
C ASN A 76 11.33 -3.26 13.42
N LYS A 77 10.20 -4.00 13.52
CA LYS A 77 9.15 -3.99 12.49
C LYS A 77 8.52 -2.60 12.33
N SER A 78 8.34 -1.86 13.44
CA SER A 78 7.80 -0.51 13.41
C SER A 78 8.77 0.49 12.77
N GLU A 79 10.07 0.38 13.06
CA GLU A 79 11.11 1.21 12.47
C GLU A 79 11.26 0.92 10.97
N GLN A 80 11.29 -0.36 10.58
CA GLN A 80 11.28 -0.78 9.17
C GLN A 80 10.08 -0.21 8.42
N HIS A 81 8.89 -0.26 9.02
CA HIS A 81 7.69 0.31 8.44
C HIS A 81 7.80 1.83 8.26
N GLN A 82 8.28 2.57 9.27
CA GLN A 82 8.46 4.02 9.13
C GLN A 82 9.47 4.37 8.06
N ASN A 83 10.62 3.67 8.04
CA ASN A 83 11.65 3.85 7.01
C ASN A 83 11.10 3.59 5.60
N PHE A 84 10.30 2.52 5.45
CA PHE A 84 9.62 2.21 4.20
C PHE A 84 8.65 3.31 3.77
N ILE A 85 7.81 3.80 4.68
CA ILE A 85 6.85 4.87 4.40
C ILE A 85 7.57 6.16 4.00
N ASP A 86 8.67 6.51 4.67
CA ASP A 86 9.42 7.72 4.35
C ASP A 86 10.16 7.59 3.02
N HIS A 87 10.74 6.42 2.73
CA HIS A 87 11.28 6.12 1.40
C HIS A 87 10.20 6.22 0.31
N LEU A 88 9.02 5.63 0.55
CA LEU A 88 7.90 5.72 -0.39
C LEU A 88 7.45 7.15 -0.64
N LYS A 89 7.37 7.99 0.40
CA LYS A 89 7.03 9.40 0.24
C LYS A 89 8.07 10.13 -0.61
N GLN A 90 9.35 9.89 -0.36
CA GLN A 90 10.44 10.50 -1.13
C GLN A 90 10.37 10.09 -2.61
N GLU A 91 10.22 8.79 -2.87
CA GLU A 91 10.06 8.28 -4.24
C GLU A 91 8.80 8.84 -4.91
N PHE A 92 7.68 8.89 -4.20
CA PHE A 92 6.44 9.46 -4.73
C PHE A 92 6.60 10.92 -5.15
N ILE A 93 7.24 11.75 -4.32
CA ILE A 93 7.50 13.16 -4.63
C ILE A 93 8.43 13.28 -5.84
N ARG A 94 9.48 12.45 -5.88
CA ARG A 94 10.44 12.39 -6.99
C ARG A 94 9.74 12.09 -8.31
N ILE A 95 8.92 11.03 -8.34
CA ILE A 95 8.21 10.60 -9.53
C ILE A 95 7.11 11.60 -9.92
N SER A 96 6.43 12.20 -8.95
CA SER A 96 5.44 13.25 -9.20
C SER A 96 6.05 14.44 -9.96
N SER A 97 7.27 14.85 -9.60
CA SER A 97 8.02 15.88 -10.33
C SER A 97 8.28 15.47 -11.79
N LEU A 98 8.74 14.24 -12.02
CA LEU A 98 8.98 13.70 -13.37
C LEU A 98 7.69 13.60 -14.20
N VAL A 99 6.60 13.20 -13.59
CA VAL A 99 5.26 13.14 -14.20
C VAL A 99 4.77 14.53 -14.58
N SER A 100 4.98 15.53 -13.72
CA SER A 100 4.67 16.92 -14.06
C SER A 100 5.47 17.41 -15.26
N GLU A 101 6.75 17.07 -15.35
CA GLU A 101 7.59 17.42 -16.49
C GLU A 101 7.12 16.75 -17.79
N ALA A 102 6.79 15.45 -17.72
CA ALA A 102 6.26 14.71 -18.86
C ALA A 102 4.93 15.27 -19.37
N ASN A 103 4.03 15.66 -18.44
CA ASN A 103 2.76 16.30 -18.76
C ASN A 103 3.00 17.65 -19.48
N THR A 104 3.92 18.48 -18.99
CA THR A 104 4.29 19.74 -19.67
C THR A 104 4.79 19.51 -21.10
N ILE A 105 5.69 18.54 -21.30
CA ILE A 105 6.20 18.20 -22.65
C ILE A 105 5.07 17.71 -23.56
N SER A 106 4.19 16.85 -23.02
CA SER A 106 3.03 16.31 -23.74
C SER A 106 2.07 17.43 -24.17
N ASP A 107 1.78 18.37 -23.27
CA ASP A 107 0.89 19.51 -23.51
C ASP A 107 1.48 20.44 -24.58
N GLU A 108 2.77 20.76 -24.50
CA GLU A 108 3.44 21.60 -25.49
C GLU A 108 3.51 20.96 -26.89
N MET A 109 3.70 19.64 -26.95
CA MET A 109 3.62 18.88 -28.19
C MET A 109 2.19 18.59 -28.66
N GLN A 110 1.18 19.12 -27.97
CA GLN A 110 -0.25 18.93 -28.25
C GLN A 110 -0.68 17.45 -28.28
N ARG A 111 -0.10 16.64 -27.38
CA ARG A 111 -0.45 15.23 -27.22
C ARG A 111 -1.52 15.07 -26.16
N GLN A 112 -2.58 14.34 -26.48
CA GLN A 112 -3.72 14.11 -25.60
C GLN A 112 -3.46 12.94 -24.63
N ILE A 113 -2.35 13.01 -23.90
CA ILE A 113 -1.88 11.98 -22.96
C ILE A 113 -1.69 12.62 -21.60
N ILE A 114 -2.21 11.97 -20.57
CA ILE A 114 -2.12 12.40 -19.17
C ILE A 114 -1.42 11.30 -18.38
N TYR A 115 -0.34 11.67 -17.70
CA TYR A 115 0.41 10.82 -16.78
C TYR A 115 -0.02 11.10 -15.34
N ASN A 116 -0.33 10.05 -14.58
CA ASN A 116 -0.69 10.11 -13.17
C ASN A 116 0.15 9.14 -12.36
N VAL A 117 0.50 9.48 -11.13
CA VAL A 117 1.16 8.54 -10.21
C VAL A 117 0.11 7.78 -9.42
N ILE A 118 0.24 6.47 -9.35
CA ILE A 118 -0.58 5.60 -8.50
C ILE A 118 0.35 4.70 -7.65
N LEU A 119 -0.17 4.15 -6.56
CA LEU A 119 0.55 3.16 -5.75
C LEU A 119 0.01 1.77 -6.08
N GLN A 120 0.92 0.83 -6.35
CA GLN A 120 0.60 -0.55 -6.65
C GLN A 120 1.19 -1.48 -5.58
N ILE A 121 0.49 -2.57 -5.26
CA ILE A 121 1.02 -3.60 -4.35
C ILE A 121 2.06 -4.43 -5.10
N SER A 122 3.23 -4.61 -4.49
CA SER A 122 4.30 -5.39 -5.08
C SER A 122 3.89 -6.87 -5.22
N ILE A 123 4.24 -7.46 -6.36
CA ILE A 123 3.98 -8.88 -6.66
C ILE A 123 4.66 -9.78 -5.62
N SER A 124 5.84 -9.39 -5.12
CA SER A 124 6.57 -10.11 -4.08
C SER A 124 5.77 -10.23 -2.78
N TYR A 125 4.97 -9.21 -2.42
CA TYR A 125 4.18 -9.21 -1.20
C TYR A 125 2.95 -10.14 -1.26
N LEU A 126 2.45 -10.41 -2.46
CA LEU A 126 1.33 -11.33 -2.68
C LEU A 126 1.74 -12.81 -2.54
N LYS A 127 3.05 -13.11 -2.44
CA LYS A 127 3.53 -14.47 -2.19
C LYS A 127 3.32 -14.88 -0.73
N PRO A 128 2.80 -16.08 -0.45
CA PRO A 128 2.49 -16.53 0.92
C PRO A 128 3.67 -16.52 1.92
N ASN A 129 4.91 -16.57 1.43
CA ASN A 129 6.12 -16.81 2.23
C ASN A 129 7.05 -15.58 2.35
N GLU A 130 6.78 -14.48 1.64
CA GLU A 130 7.59 -13.25 1.65
C GLU A 130 6.76 -12.10 2.26
N ARG A 131 6.50 -12.16 3.58
CA ARG A 131 5.80 -11.08 4.31
C ARG A 131 6.76 -10.05 4.88
N SER A 132 7.71 -9.56 4.08
CA SER A 132 8.53 -8.42 4.48
C SER A 132 7.77 -7.11 4.22
N ILE A 133 7.74 -6.25 5.23
CA ILE A 133 7.08 -4.93 5.17
C ILE A 133 7.88 -3.97 4.27
N ASP A 134 9.14 -4.28 4.01
CA ASP A 134 10.08 -3.41 3.32
C ASP A 134 9.73 -3.12 1.84
N ASN A 135 8.78 -3.86 1.24
CA ASN A 135 8.40 -3.70 -0.17
C ASN A 135 6.89 -3.89 -0.42
N LEU A 136 6.02 -3.43 0.48
CA LEU A 136 4.56 -3.61 0.34
C LEU A 136 4.00 -3.03 -0.97
N CYS A 137 4.38 -1.79 -1.25
CA CYS A 137 3.86 -0.98 -2.34
C CYS A 137 5.00 -0.33 -3.12
N LEU A 138 4.72 -0.01 -4.38
CA LEU A 138 5.61 0.70 -5.29
C LEU A 138 4.82 1.79 -6.02
N PRO A 139 5.39 2.99 -6.20
CA PRO A 139 4.81 3.98 -7.08
C PRO A 139 4.94 3.53 -8.53
N VAL A 140 3.88 3.65 -9.31
CA VAL A 140 3.85 3.35 -10.74
C VAL A 140 3.12 4.46 -11.49
N ILE A 141 3.36 4.58 -12.79
CA ILE A 141 2.82 5.65 -13.61
C ILE A 141 1.66 5.11 -14.43
N GLN A 142 0.49 5.68 -14.20
CA GLN A 142 -0.72 5.44 -14.98
C GLN A 142 -0.78 6.40 -16.16
N ILE A 143 -0.98 5.85 -17.36
CA ILE A 143 -1.06 6.60 -18.61
C ILE A 143 -2.49 6.54 -19.11
N LYS A 144 -3.09 7.71 -19.31
CA LYS A 144 -4.44 7.87 -19.86
C LYS A 144 -4.38 8.63 -21.17
N ARG A 145 -4.88 8.00 -22.22
CA ARG A 145 -5.04 8.61 -23.54
C ARG A 145 -6.47 8.44 -24.02
N LYS A 146 -7.00 9.45 -24.70
CA LYS A 146 -8.33 9.37 -25.30
C LYS A 146 -8.39 8.19 -26.28
N ASN A 147 -9.41 7.34 -26.14
CA ASN A 147 -9.71 6.19 -27.00
C ASN A 147 -8.74 5.00 -26.93
N LEU A 148 -7.86 4.93 -25.91
CA LEU A 148 -6.94 3.81 -25.72
C LEU A 148 -7.09 3.22 -24.30
N PRO A 149 -6.75 1.93 -24.12
CA PRO A 149 -6.76 1.31 -22.80
C PRO A 149 -5.73 1.98 -21.89
N LEU A 150 -6.02 1.93 -20.60
CA LEU A 150 -5.15 2.41 -19.53
C LEU A 150 -3.88 1.56 -19.48
N GLN A 151 -2.73 2.22 -19.46
CA GLN A 151 -1.44 1.56 -19.29
C GLN A 151 -0.81 1.94 -17.97
N ILE A 152 -0.03 1.01 -17.42
CA ILE A 152 0.73 1.20 -16.20
C ILE A 152 2.19 0.92 -16.55
N TRP A 153 3.06 1.88 -16.23
CA TRP A 153 4.50 1.76 -16.41
C TRP A 153 5.20 1.80 -15.05
N ASP A 154 6.25 1.00 -14.95
CA ASP A 154 7.19 1.08 -13.84
C ASP A 154 7.99 2.40 -13.90
N THR A 155 8.53 2.79 -12.76
CA THR A 155 9.30 4.04 -12.59
C THR A 155 10.51 4.09 -13.50
N GLU A 156 11.27 2.99 -13.58
CA GLU A 156 12.48 2.90 -14.41
C GLU A 156 12.17 3.02 -15.90
N ASN A 157 11.12 2.33 -16.37
CA ASN A 157 10.68 2.43 -17.75
C ASN A 157 10.23 3.87 -18.06
N PHE A 158 9.44 4.47 -17.17
CA PHE A 158 8.98 5.85 -17.34
C PHE A 158 10.14 6.86 -17.36
N GLU A 159 11.17 6.70 -16.51
CA GLU A 159 12.36 7.55 -16.53
C GLU A 159 13.13 7.46 -17.85
N SER A 160 13.32 6.23 -18.35
CA SER A 160 13.93 6.00 -19.66
C SER A 160 13.11 6.68 -20.76
N GLN A 161 11.80 6.48 -20.77
CA GLN A 161 10.91 7.07 -21.77
C GLN A 161 10.87 8.60 -21.67
N LEU A 162 10.85 9.17 -20.47
CA LEU A 162 10.90 10.62 -20.25
C LEU A 162 12.19 11.21 -20.83
N ASN A 163 13.35 10.55 -20.66
CA ASN A 163 14.59 10.99 -21.30
C ASN A 163 14.47 11.00 -22.84
N HIS A 164 13.79 10.01 -23.42
CA HIS A 164 13.49 10.01 -24.87
C HIS A 164 12.55 11.16 -25.25
N MET A 165 11.51 11.44 -24.46
CA MET A 165 10.61 12.60 -24.67
C MET A 165 11.38 13.92 -24.65
N LYS A 166 12.27 14.13 -23.67
CA LYS A 166 13.12 15.33 -23.57
C LYS A 166 14.03 15.50 -24.78
N ASN A 167 14.64 14.41 -25.23
CA ASN A 167 15.52 14.43 -26.41
C ASN A 167 14.73 14.77 -27.69
N LEU A 168 13.53 14.20 -27.84
CA LEU A 168 12.64 14.51 -28.94
C LEU A 168 12.13 15.96 -28.89
N TYR A 169 11.82 16.48 -27.70
CA TYR A 169 11.42 17.86 -27.49
C TYR A 169 12.50 18.86 -27.90
N LYS A 170 13.76 18.62 -27.52
CA LYS A 170 14.89 19.46 -27.95
C LYS A 170 15.03 19.50 -29.48
N LYS A 171 14.95 18.33 -30.15
CA LYS A 171 15.03 18.27 -31.61
C LYS A 171 13.83 18.96 -32.28
N TRP A 172 12.65 18.80 -31.71
CA TRP A 172 11.42 19.40 -32.20
C TRP A 172 11.44 20.93 -32.16
N ILE A 173 11.96 21.53 -31.09
CA ILE A 173 12.10 22.99 -30.99
C ILE A 173 13.01 23.55 -32.08
N ILE A 174 14.11 22.85 -32.39
CA ILE A 174 15.11 23.27 -33.38
C ILE A 174 14.60 23.07 -34.81
N SER A 175 13.65 22.14 -35.03
CA SER A 175 13.13 21.82 -36.35
C SER A 175 12.26 22.96 -36.94
N GLU A 176 12.50 23.31 -38.21
CA GLU A 176 11.71 24.31 -38.93
C GLU A 176 10.30 23.79 -39.24
N ASN A 177 10.18 22.51 -39.61
CA ASN A 177 8.90 21.83 -39.88
C ASN A 177 8.48 20.90 -38.74
N LYS A 178 7.88 21.50 -37.71
CA LYS A 178 7.47 20.86 -36.45
C LYS A 178 6.53 19.67 -36.60
N THR A 179 5.57 19.73 -37.52
CA THR A 179 4.55 18.70 -37.70
C THR A 179 5.10 17.46 -38.39
N ASP A 180 5.87 17.65 -39.46
CA ASP A 180 6.40 16.55 -40.28
C ASP A 180 7.50 15.80 -39.53
N PHE A 181 8.35 16.53 -38.80
CA PHE A 181 9.35 15.94 -37.92
C PHE A 181 8.72 15.01 -36.88
N LEU A 182 7.66 15.46 -36.19
CA LEU A 182 6.98 14.65 -35.19
C LEU A 182 6.34 13.40 -35.81
N ILE A 183 5.68 13.52 -36.96
CA ILE A 183 5.04 12.36 -37.60
C ILE A 183 6.09 11.30 -37.97
N GLN A 184 7.25 11.73 -38.47
CA GLN A 184 8.31 10.81 -38.87
C GLN A 184 8.97 10.12 -37.67
N GLU A 185 9.30 10.87 -36.63
CA GLU A 185 9.96 10.30 -35.44
C GLU A 185 9.01 9.40 -34.63
N LEU A 186 7.74 9.78 -34.48
CA LEU A 186 6.77 8.95 -33.75
C LEU A 186 6.42 7.65 -34.46
N LYS A 187 6.49 7.61 -35.80
CA LYS A 187 6.34 6.36 -36.55
C LYS A 187 7.51 5.40 -36.35
N ARG A 188 8.70 5.93 -36.03
CA ARG A 188 9.89 5.11 -35.78
C ARG A 188 9.94 4.62 -34.34
N ASN A 189 9.78 5.53 -33.39
CA ASN A 189 9.77 5.23 -31.98
C ASN A 189 8.97 6.27 -31.22
N ASN A 190 7.82 5.88 -30.68
CA ASN A 190 6.93 6.76 -29.95
C ASN A 190 7.25 6.67 -28.44
N PRO A 191 7.94 7.66 -27.84
CA PRO A 191 8.28 7.60 -26.42
C PRO A 191 7.06 7.85 -25.50
N PHE A 192 5.93 8.29 -26.07
CA PHE A 192 4.75 8.69 -25.30
C PHE A 192 3.80 7.52 -25.02
N PHE A 193 3.93 6.41 -25.74
CA PHE A 193 3.01 5.28 -25.62
C PHE A 193 3.60 4.01 -26.21
N ASP A 194 3.49 2.90 -25.47
CA ASP A 194 3.89 1.58 -25.93
C ASP A 194 2.69 0.86 -26.56
N GLU A 195 2.75 0.55 -27.85
CA GLU A 195 1.63 -0.14 -28.52
C GLU A 195 1.46 -1.62 -28.09
N GLN A 196 2.48 -2.23 -27.46
CA GLN A 196 2.48 -3.64 -27.05
C GLN A 196 2.91 -3.86 -25.59
N SER A 197 2.25 -3.19 -24.62
CA SER A 197 2.48 -3.49 -23.21
C SER A 197 1.61 -4.67 -22.76
N ASN A 198 2.22 -5.82 -22.45
CA ASN A 198 1.54 -6.90 -21.73
C ASN A 198 1.33 -6.46 -20.27
N SER A 199 0.08 -6.23 -19.86
CA SER A 199 -0.24 -5.82 -18.49
C SER A 199 -0.37 -7.02 -17.57
N PHE A 200 0.29 -6.95 -16.42
CA PHE A 200 0.10 -7.92 -15.34
C PHE A 200 -1.29 -7.75 -14.72
N ILE A 201 -2.08 -8.83 -14.66
CA ILE A 201 -3.49 -8.79 -14.24
C ILE A 201 -3.65 -9.21 -12.77
N GLY A 202 -2.86 -10.17 -12.29
CA GLY A 202 -2.98 -10.64 -10.91
C GLY A 202 -2.20 -11.92 -10.59
N ILE A 203 -2.33 -12.37 -9.33
CA ILE A 203 -1.74 -13.61 -8.80
C ILE A 203 -2.85 -14.54 -8.35
N ALA A 204 -2.67 -15.83 -8.63
CA ALA A 204 -3.52 -16.90 -8.14
C ALA A 204 -2.68 -17.86 -7.28
N ASN A 205 -3.08 -18.07 -6.02
CA ASN A 205 -2.37 -18.97 -5.11
C ASN A 205 -2.95 -20.38 -5.20
N ILE A 206 -2.14 -21.31 -5.74
CA ILE A 206 -2.56 -22.70 -5.98
C ILE A 206 -1.95 -23.60 -4.92
N TYR A 207 -2.81 -24.25 -4.11
CA TYR A 207 -2.40 -25.22 -3.11
C TYR A 207 -2.39 -26.64 -3.70
N LEU A 208 -1.20 -27.21 -3.88
CA LEU A 208 -1.02 -28.51 -4.51
C LEU A 208 -0.90 -29.67 -3.53
N LYS A 209 -1.16 -29.45 -2.22
CA LYS A 209 -1.00 -30.47 -1.19
C LYS A 209 -1.87 -31.72 -1.43
N ALA A 210 -3.04 -31.56 -2.07
CA ALA A 210 -3.93 -32.68 -2.38
C ALA A 210 -3.36 -33.67 -3.41
N LEU A 211 -2.40 -33.23 -4.25
CA LEU A 211 -1.74 -34.12 -5.22
C LEU A 211 -0.90 -35.21 -4.55
N PHE A 212 -0.47 -35.02 -3.30
CA PHE A 212 0.27 -36.05 -2.56
C PHE A 212 -0.54 -37.31 -2.24
N TYR A 213 -1.88 -37.25 -2.36
CA TYR A 213 -2.78 -38.36 -2.06
C TYR A 213 -3.44 -38.94 -3.32
N ASP A 214 -2.85 -38.74 -4.51
CA ASP A 214 -3.39 -39.17 -5.82
C ASP A 214 -4.86 -38.76 -6.05
N SER A 215 -5.25 -37.62 -5.48
CA SER A 215 -6.59 -37.06 -5.63
C SER A 215 -6.64 -36.05 -6.78
N LYS A 216 -7.74 -36.04 -7.54
CA LYS A 216 -7.95 -35.05 -8.60
C LYS A 216 -8.23 -33.69 -7.97
N LEU A 217 -7.51 -32.67 -8.44
CA LEU A 217 -7.58 -31.30 -7.95
C LEU A 217 -8.61 -30.52 -8.78
N ASP A 218 -9.85 -30.42 -8.29
CA ASP A 218 -10.93 -29.65 -8.94
C ASP A 218 -11.42 -28.56 -7.97
N TYR A 219 -10.81 -27.37 -8.05
CA TYR A 219 -11.24 -26.20 -7.29
C TYR A 219 -10.98 -24.90 -8.05
N ILE A 220 -11.80 -23.90 -7.76
CA ILE A 220 -11.71 -22.56 -8.34
C ILE A 220 -10.62 -21.78 -7.61
N VAL A 221 -9.68 -21.21 -8.37
CA VAL A 221 -8.60 -20.38 -7.82
C VAL A 221 -8.94 -18.91 -8.02
N PRO A 222 -9.11 -18.11 -6.96
CA PRO A 222 -9.35 -16.67 -7.09
C PRO A 222 -8.09 -15.98 -7.63
N ILE A 223 -8.28 -15.00 -8.52
CA ILE A 223 -7.18 -14.15 -9.02
C ILE A 223 -7.22 -12.85 -8.23
N ILE A 224 -6.13 -12.54 -7.52
CA ILE A 224 -5.98 -11.27 -6.80
C ILE A 224 -5.30 -10.28 -7.75
N ASN A 225 -5.96 -9.18 -8.07
CA ASN A 225 -5.44 -8.16 -8.96
C ASN A 225 -4.36 -7.30 -8.28
N THR A 226 -3.73 -6.40 -9.06
CA THR A 226 -2.68 -5.49 -8.59
C THR A 226 -3.15 -4.45 -7.56
N GLN A 227 -4.47 -4.31 -7.40
CA GLN A 227 -5.13 -3.44 -6.42
C GLN A 227 -5.58 -4.21 -5.17
N GLY A 228 -5.39 -5.53 -5.13
CA GLY A 228 -5.79 -6.40 -4.02
C GLY A 228 -7.26 -6.85 -4.07
N GLU A 229 -7.96 -6.62 -5.18
CA GLU A 229 -9.32 -7.09 -5.38
C GLU A 229 -9.33 -8.50 -5.96
N VAL A 230 -10.37 -9.27 -5.65
CA VAL A 230 -10.55 -10.63 -6.18
C VAL A 230 -11.38 -10.57 -7.46
N ILE A 231 -10.86 -11.16 -8.53
CA ILE A 231 -11.49 -11.31 -9.86
C ILE A 231 -11.79 -12.79 -10.12
#